data_AF-A0A6N8XGT9-F1
#
_entry.id   AF-A0A6N8XGT9-F1
#
_cell.length_a   1.000
_cell.length_b   1.000
_cell.length_c   1.000
_cell.angle_alpha   90.00
_cell.angle_beta   90.00
_cell.angle_gamma   90.00
#
_symmetry.space_group_name_H-M   'P 1'
#
loop_
_entity.id
_entity.type
_entity.pdbx_description
1 polymer ?
#
loop_
_entity_poly.entity_id
_entity_poly.type
_entity_poly.pdbx_seq_one_letter_code
_entity_poly.pdbx_strand_id
1 'polypeptide(L)'
;MHEGLPQDTAIQAWRGIEARDAALRAGHDCVVSAPYYLDLFYPADVHFAFDPATATKTDEQGIADHPRLAHVREGLTWMSGFGEFPRLPERAGGRVLGGEACLWSELVTDELLDVRLWSRMPAVAERFWNGRECPTGGLYERIATTRDSLAGLGILPTDAATLSRSYPDLMPLIEMLEPVKWYLRLLGVGEYQRRVSGLGGSSEQRPYTTTTPLDRIVDRIPPESLATRRAATDYAEGMPMDRWTAPWRDQRAALEQHPDLLGELRDVSDALLRVADFVDGDTTVEIRTLGGPFGEYVLPIADAVANHDPGLPTTRPQDVLQDWDVTGDAIRAINAGHINDTYLVDDRYVLQRLNRSVFRDPPALMRNLAKAIAHEGGDRLLAPIPTARGLPYGVDSNGEIWRLFPHLPSRNFQTLPDELLACAGQAFGGFLAAFADFAGELEEVIEGFHDLAFYLTRLDAAPAGNVGATLDEINEHRAQFRPGEAQRVIHGDCKVNNLLFHPTRDAV
;
A
#
# COMPACT_ATOMS: atom_id res chain seq x y z
N MET A 1 -14.76 25.44 6.96
CA MET A 1 -15.65 26.49 6.43
C MET A 1 -16.00 27.43 7.58
N HIS A 2 -15.96 28.74 7.37
CA HIS A 2 -16.13 29.74 8.44
C HIS A 2 -17.59 30.24 8.46
N GLU A 3 -18.18 30.49 9.63
CA GLU A 3 -19.60 30.88 9.77
C GLU A 3 -19.95 32.21 9.09
N GLY A 4 -18.96 33.12 9.00
CA GLY A 4 -19.11 34.43 8.35
C GLY A 4 -18.95 34.42 6.83
N LEU A 5 -18.92 33.26 6.16
CA LEU A 5 -18.74 33.18 4.72
C LEU A 5 -19.97 33.78 3.98
N PRO A 6 -19.78 34.68 2.99
CA PRO A 6 -20.89 35.23 2.21
C PRO A 6 -21.71 34.14 1.48
N GLN A 7 -23.03 34.24 1.49
CA GLN A 7 -23.92 33.19 0.98
C GLN A 7 -23.77 32.92 -0.52
N ASP A 8 -23.33 33.92 -1.28
CA ASP A 8 -23.06 33.85 -2.72
C ASP A 8 -21.69 33.23 -3.05
N THR A 9 -20.92 32.82 -2.03
CA THR A 9 -19.65 32.11 -2.22
C THR A 9 -19.90 30.65 -2.61
N ALA A 10 -19.32 30.22 -3.73
CA ALA A 10 -19.25 28.81 -4.10
C ALA A 10 -18.10 28.11 -3.38
N ILE A 11 -18.30 26.85 -3.00
CA ILE A 11 -17.33 26.00 -2.28
C ILE A 11 -16.76 24.94 -3.21
N GLN A 12 -15.44 24.82 -3.29
CA GLN A 12 -14.79 23.66 -3.90
C GLN A 12 -14.57 22.56 -2.86
N ALA A 13 -15.30 21.45 -2.99
CA ALA A 13 -15.21 20.28 -2.13
C ALA A 13 -14.10 19.34 -2.61
N TRP A 14 -12.90 19.54 -2.07
CA TRP A 14 -11.69 18.80 -2.45
C TRP A 14 -11.25 17.75 -1.41
N ARG A 15 -11.67 17.87 -0.13
CA ARG A 15 -11.28 16.96 0.97
C ARG A 15 -12.19 15.76 1.18
N GLY A 16 -13.22 15.60 0.37
CA GLY A 16 -14.12 14.45 0.42
C GLY A 16 -15.57 14.81 0.14
N ILE A 17 -16.42 13.79 -0.04
CA ILE A 17 -17.86 13.95 -0.28
C ILE A 17 -18.57 14.62 0.91
N GLU A 18 -18.09 14.42 2.13
CA GLU A 18 -18.65 15.09 3.31
C GLU A 18 -18.47 16.61 3.27
N ALA A 19 -17.42 17.12 2.62
CA ALA A 19 -17.21 18.56 2.44
C ALA A 19 -18.29 19.17 1.52
N ARG A 20 -18.68 18.44 0.46
CA ARG A 20 -19.80 18.80 -0.42
C ARG A 20 -21.09 18.87 0.40
N ASP A 21 -21.39 17.81 1.16
CA ASP A 21 -22.63 17.74 1.93
C ASP A 21 -22.72 18.84 3.01
N ALA A 22 -21.58 19.17 3.63
CA ALA A 22 -21.50 20.29 4.56
C ALA A 22 -21.76 21.65 3.88
N ALA A 23 -21.23 21.86 2.67
CA ALA A 23 -21.47 23.08 1.89
C ALA A 23 -22.95 23.23 1.52
N LEU A 24 -23.57 22.15 1.01
CA LEU A 24 -24.98 22.14 0.62
C LEU A 24 -25.89 22.40 1.81
N ARG A 25 -25.62 21.78 2.97
CA ARG A 25 -26.37 22.04 4.22
C ARG A 25 -26.24 23.49 4.68
N ALA A 26 -25.08 24.11 4.49
CA ALA A 26 -24.86 25.53 4.79
C ALA A 26 -25.42 26.48 3.71
N GLY A 27 -26.08 25.95 2.68
CA GLY A 27 -26.74 26.71 1.61
C GLY A 27 -25.80 27.27 0.55
N HIS A 28 -24.54 26.80 0.49
CA HIS A 28 -23.58 27.23 -0.53
C HIS A 28 -23.66 26.34 -1.76
N ASP A 29 -23.50 26.94 -2.94
CA ASP A 29 -23.26 26.21 -4.18
C ASP A 29 -21.88 25.53 -4.13
N CYS A 30 -21.73 24.37 -4.78
CA CYS A 30 -20.54 23.54 -4.64
C CYS A 30 -20.03 22.95 -5.96
N VAL A 31 -18.71 22.99 -6.16
CA VAL A 31 -17.98 22.23 -7.19
C VAL A 31 -17.25 21.07 -6.50
N VAL A 32 -17.37 19.86 -7.02
CA VAL A 32 -16.81 18.64 -6.39
C VAL A 32 -15.53 18.21 -7.09
N SER A 33 -14.43 18.10 -6.35
CA SER A 33 -13.14 17.63 -6.86
C SER A 33 -12.64 16.35 -6.19
N ALA A 34 -13.16 16.00 -5.02
CA ALA A 34 -12.55 14.99 -4.15
C ALA A 34 -12.29 13.61 -4.80
N PRO A 35 -13.21 13.05 -5.62
CA PRO A 35 -12.97 11.78 -6.31
C PRO A 35 -12.20 11.91 -7.64
N TYR A 36 -11.83 13.13 -8.07
CA TYR A 36 -11.34 13.43 -9.42
C TYR A 36 -9.89 13.93 -9.44
N TYR A 37 -9.05 13.45 -8.53
CA TYR A 37 -7.60 13.72 -8.56
C TYR A 37 -6.89 12.81 -9.55
N LEU A 38 -6.56 13.36 -10.70
CA LEU A 38 -5.83 12.66 -11.75
C LEU A 38 -4.38 12.39 -11.34
N ASP A 39 -3.76 13.28 -10.57
CA ASP A 39 -2.39 13.13 -10.05
C ASP A 39 -2.20 11.92 -9.12
N LEU A 40 -3.27 11.33 -8.57
CA LEU A 40 -3.19 10.12 -7.74
C LEU A 40 -3.12 8.81 -8.55
N PHE A 41 -3.02 8.93 -9.88
CA PHE A 41 -2.87 7.81 -10.81
C PHE A 41 -4.00 6.77 -10.77
N TYR A 42 -5.16 7.09 -10.20
CA TYR A 42 -6.27 6.14 -10.18
C TYR A 42 -6.76 5.82 -11.60
N PRO A 43 -7.26 4.59 -11.83
CA PRO A 43 -7.86 4.20 -13.09
C PRO A 43 -9.09 5.03 -13.49
N ALA A 44 -9.42 5.04 -14.78
CA ALA A 44 -10.49 5.84 -15.35
C ALA A 44 -11.87 5.49 -14.76
N ASP A 45 -12.14 4.20 -14.56
CA ASP A 45 -13.40 3.70 -13.99
C ASP A 45 -13.59 4.05 -12.50
N VAL A 46 -12.49 4.19 -11.74
CA VAL A 46 -12.56 4.70 -10.37
C VAL A 46 -13.15 6.09 -10.37
N HIS A 47 -12.64 7.01 -11.21
CA HIS A 47 -13.23 8.34 -11.33
C HIS A 47 -14.63 8.32 -11.93
N PHE A 48 -14.85 7.49 -12.95
CA PHE A 48 -16.14 7.36 -13.63
C PHE A 48 -17.26 6.87 -12.70
N ALA A 49 -16.96 6.10 -11.66
CA ALA A 49 -17.97 5.58 -10.74
C ALA A 49 -18.65 6.68 -9.90
N PHE A 50 -18.02 7.85 -9.73
CA PHE A 50 -18.53 8.92 -8.89
C PHE A 50 -19.43 9.87 -9.66
N ASP A 51 -20.65 10.07 -9.20
CA ASP A 51 -21.48 11.20 -9.62
C ASP A 51 -21.28 12.36 -8.63
N PRO A 52 -20.85 13.56 -9.08
CA PRO A 52 -20.66 14.73 -8.21
C PRO A 52 -21.88 15.04 -7.33
N ALA A 53 -23.09 14.83 -7.86
CA ALA A 53 -24.34 15.17 -7.21
C ALA A 53 -24.86 14.10 -6.25
N THR A 54 -24.53 12.82 -6.46
CA THR A 54 -25.15 11.72 -5.70
C THR A 54 -24.21 10.78 -4.99
N ALA A 55 -22.91 10.79 -5.31
CA ALA A 55 -21.96 9.94 -4.62
C ALA A 55 -22.06 10.16 -3.11
N THR A 56 -21.95 9.09 -2.35
CA THR A 56 -22.07 9.06 -0.90
C THR A 56 -20.69 8.83 -0.27
N LYS A 57 -20.61 8.97 1.05
CA LYS A 57 -19.43 8.57 1.81
C LYS A 57 -19.09 7.09 1.63
N THR A 58 -20.10 6.23 1.49
CA THR A 58 -19.90 4.79 1.24
C THR A 58 -19.23 4.56 -0.11
N ASP A 59 -19.64 5.30 -1.15
CA ASP A 59 -18.99 5.22 -2.46
C ASP A 59 -17.51 5.63 -2.35
N GLU A 60 -17.22 6.72 -1.61
CA GLU A 60 -15.86 7.21 -1.38
C GLU A 60 -15.00 6.21 -0.57
N GLN A 61 -15.58 5.57 0.44
CA GLN A 61 -14.92 4.50 1.21
C GLN A 61 -14.60 3.28 0.34
N GLY A 62 -15.46 2.96 -0.63
CA GLY A 62 -15.25 1.86 -1.57
C GLY A 62 -14.00 2.00 -2.45
N ILE A 63 -13.41 3.21 -2.56
CA ILE A 63 -12.13 3.42 -3.25
C ILE A 63 -11.01 2.64 -2.55
N ALA A 64 -10.95 2.66 -1.22
CA ALA A 64 -9.90 1.98 -0.45
C ALA A 64 -9.95 0.45 -0.64
N ASP A 65 -11.13 -0.09 -0.93
CA ASP A 65 -11.36 -1.50 -1.17
C ASP A 65 -11.13 -1.91 -2.64
N HIS A 66 -10.90 -0.93 -3.54
CA HIS A 66 -10.66 -1.22 -4.95
C HIS A 66 -9.39 -2.09 -5.10
N PRO A 67 -9.45 -3.27 -5.77
CA PRO A 67 -8.31 -4.20 -5.86
C PRO A 67 -7.02 -3.56 -6.40
N ARG A 68 -7.10 -2.80 -7.49
CA ARG A 68 -5.96 -2.04 -8.07
C ARG A 68 -5.35 -0.95 -7.17
N LEU A 69 -5.94 -0.68 -6.00
CA LEU A 69 -5.44 0.28 -5.01
C LEU A 69 -4.97 -0.41 -3.72
N ALA A 70 -4.92 -1.75 -3.70
CA ALA A 70 -4.62 -2.53 -2.49
C ALA A 70 -3.28 -2.15 -1.85
N HIS A 71 -2.24 -1.87 -2.65
CA HIS A 71 -0.91 -1.45 -2.19
C HIS A 71 -0.87 -0.10 -1.47
N VAL A 72 -1.93 0.70 -1.57
CA VAL A 72 -2.04 2.01 -0.90
C VAL A 72 -3.25 2.11 0.02
N ARG A 73 -3.94 1.00 0.28
CA ARG A 73 -5.17 0.95 1.08
C ARG A 73 -5.01 1.59 2.46
N GLU A 74 -3.90 1.32 3.14
CA GLU A 74 -3.62 1.88 4.46
C GLU A 74 -3.57 3.41 4.42
N GLY A 75 -2.91 3.96 3.41
CA GLY A 75 -2.85 5.39 3.14
C GLY A 75 -4.21 6.04 2.93
N LEU A 76 -5.06 5.40 2.13
CA LEU A 76 -6.42 5.85 1.85
C LEU A 76 -7.30 5.83 3.11
N THR A 77 -7.17 4.77 3.91
CA THR A 77 -7.90 4.62 5.17
C THR A 77 -7.47 5.69 6.19
N TRP A 78 -6.17 5.95 6.30
CA TRP A 78 -5.63 7.00 7.17
C TRP A 78 -6.18 8.38 6.83
N MET A 79 -6.31 8.73 5.54
CA MET A 79 -6.87 10.03 5.14
C MET A 79 -8.34 10.22 5.53
N SER A 80 -9.12 9.15 5.63
CA SER A 80 -10.53 9.22 6.03
C SER A 80 -10.72 9.81 7.43
N GLY A 81 -9.68 9.82 8.27
CA GLY A 81 -9.69 10.43 9.60
C GLY A 81 -9.66 11.97 9.61
N PHE A 82 -9.35 12.63 8.51
CA PHE A 82 -9.27 14.09 8.42
C PHE A 82 -10.64 14.77 8.15
N GLY A 83 -11.75 14.05 8.32
CA GLY A 83 -13.12 14.46 7.95
C GLY A 83 -13.87 15.31 8.97
N GLU A 84 -13.23 15.91 9.98
CA GLU A 84 -13.94 16.80 10.89
C GLU A 84 -14.23 18.16 10.24
N PHE A 85 -15.50 18.35 9.86
CA PHE A 85 -16.00 19.62 9.37
C PHE A 85 -16.79 20.35 10.46
N PRO A 86 -16.56 21.67 10.67
CA PRO A 86 -17.34 22.43 11.64
C PRO A 86 -18.82 22.38 11.28
N ARG A 87 -19.69 22.18 12.30
CA ARG A 87 -21.14 22.27 12.12
C ARG A 87 -21.54 23.72 11.90
N LEU A 88 -21.89 24.05 10.67
CA LEU A 88 -22.44 25.35 10.32
C LEU A 88 -23.98 25.36 10.42
N PRO A 89 -24.61 26.53 10.61
CA PRO A 89 -26.06 26.66 10.56
C PRO A 89 -26.62 26.16 9.23
N GLU A 90 -27.72 25.41 9.28
CA GLU A 90 -28.40 24.94 8.08
C GLU A 90 -29.11 26.10 7.37
N ARG A 91 -28.92 26.19 6.05
CA ARG A 91 -29.55 27.18 5.18
C ARG A 91 -30.02 26.51 3.90
N ALA A 92 -31.20 26.89 3.41
CA ALA A 92 -31.71 26.37 2.15
C ALA A 92 -30.95 26.94 0.95
N GLY A 93 -30.86 26.16 -0.13
CA GLY A 93 -30.52 26.68 -1.48
C GLY A 93 -29.18 26.27 -2.08
N GLY A 94 -28.33 25.50 -1.37
CA GLY A 94 -27.07 25.02 -1.94
C GLY A 94 -27.30 23.99 -3.04
N ARG A 95 -26.56 24.11 -4.16
CA ARG A 95 -26.63 23.18 -5.30
C ARG A 95 -25.24 22.67 -5.68
N VAL A 96 -25.20 21.48 -6.25
CA VAL A 96 -23.99 21.00 -6.93
C VAL A 96 -23.95 21.64 -8.31
N LEU A 97 -22.93 22.47 -8.57
CA LEU A 97 -22.70 23.13 -9.85
C LEU A 97 -22.07 22.19 -10.88
N GLY A 98 -21.32 21.19 -10.41
CA GLY A 98 -20.63 20.22 -11.24
C GLY A 98 -19.44 19.59 -10.52
N GLY A 99 -18.56 18.97 -11.29
CA GLY A 99 -17.28 18.49 -10.80
C GLY A 99 -16.11 19.16 -11.53
N GLU A 100 -14.92 19.06 -10.93
CA GLU A 100 -13.66 19.51 -11.53
C GLU A 100 -12.60 18.43 -11.31
N ALA A 101 -11.99 17.97 -12.41
CA ALA A 101 -10.83 17.09 -12.34
C ALA A 101 -9.60 17.90 -11.98
N CYS A 102 -8.89 17.50 -10.93
CA CYS A 102 -7.67 18.16 -10.50
C CYS A 102 -6.47 17.37 -11.00
N LEU A 103 -5.49 18.07 -11.58
CA LEU A 103 -4.18 17.51 -11.90
C LEU A 103 -3.13 18.38 -11.24
N TRP A 104 -2.70 17.98 -10.05
CA TRP A 104 -1.57 18.64 -9.40
C TRP A 104 -0.26 18.25 -10.10
N SER A 105 0.64 19.21 -10.23
CA SER A 105 1.79 19.11 -11.12
C SER A 105 3.09 18.67 -10.45
N GLU A 106 3.05 18.11 -9.23
CA GLU A 106 4.26 17.64 -8.53
C GLU A 106 5.02 16.59 -9.34
N LEU A 107 4.30 15.76 -10.11
CA LEU A 107 4.86 14.70 -10.97
C LEU A 107 4.42 14.86 -12.43
N VAL A 108 4.26 16.11 -12.89
CA VAL A 108 3.80 16.43 -14.26
C VAL A 108 4.66 17.55 -14.84
N THR A 109 5.41 17.25 -15.90
CA THR A 109 6.04 18.26 -16.76
C THR A 109 5.15 18.54 -17.99
N ASP A 110 5.53 19.54 -18.78
CA ASP A 110 4.85 19.85 -20.05
C ASP A 110 4.81 18.63 -20.99
N GLU A 111 5.89 17.84 -21.02
CA GLU A 111 5.99 16.62 -21.85
C GLU A 111 5.06 15.51 -21.37
N LEU A 112 4.76 15.45 -20.07
CA LEU A 112 3.93 14.41 -19.46
C LEU A 112 2.46 14.80 -19.33
N LEU A 113 2.11 16.06 -19.61
CA LEU A 113 0.76 16.60 -19.41
C LEU A 113 -0.29 15.73 -20.11
N ASP A 114 -0.05 15.36 -21.37
CA ASP A 114 -1.03 14.65 -22.17
C ASP A 114 -1.28 13.22 -21.67
N VAL A 115 -0.23 12.49 -21.25
CA VAL A 115 -0.40 11.13 -20.70
C VAL A 115 -1.10 11.15 -19.34
N ARG A 116 -0.88 12.20 -18.54
CA ARG A 116 -1.49 12.34 -17.20
C ARG A 116 -2.94 12.79 -17.27
N LEU A 117 -3.27 13.68 -18.20
CA LEU A 117 -4.60 14.25 -18.39
C LEU A 117 -5.48 13.35 -19.26
N TRP A 118 -5.12 13.16 -20.54
CA TRP A 118 -6.01 12.60 -21.55
C TRP A 118 -6.20 11.09 -21.50
N SER A 119 -5.39 10.38 -20.70
CA SER A 119 -5.59 8.95 -20.44
C SER A 119 -6.92 8.65 -19.75
N ARG A 120 -7.41 9.58 -18.92
CA ARG A 120 -8.61 9.37 -18.06
C ARG A 120 -9.62 10.51 -18.13
N MET A 121 -9.21 11.71 -18.55
CA MET A 121 -10.11 12.87 -18.69
C MET A 121 -11.37 12.58 -19.52
N PRO A 122 -11.33 11.77 -20.61
CA PRO A 122 -12.55 11.37 -21.31
C PRO A 122 -13.62 10.72 -20.43
N ALA A 123 -13.21 9.86 -19.48
CA ALA A 123 -14.13 9.22 -18.56
C ALA A 123 -14.76 10.23 -17.59
N VAL A 124 -13.95 11.14 -17.06
CA VAL A 124 -14.43 12.20 -16.15
C VAL A 124 -15.39 13.14 -16.89
N ALA A 125 -15.05 13.54 -18.11
CA ALA A 125 -15.88 14.38 -18.95
C ALA A 125 -17.23 13.71 -19.27
N GLU A 126 -17.22 12.42 -19.62
CA GLU A 126 -18.45 11.65 -19.86
C GLU A 126 -19.35 11.61 -18.61
N ARG A 127 -18.76 11.40 -17.44
CA ARG A 127 -19.48 11.44 -16.16
C ARG A 127 -20.09 12.81 -15.88
N PHE A 128 -19.32 13.88 -16.07
CA PHE A 128 -19.81 15.25 -15.81
C PHE A 128 -20.92 15.65 -16.77
N TRP A 129 -20.83 15.21 -18.03
CA TRP A 129 -21.83 15.55 -19.05
C TRP A 129 -23.13 14.79 -18.87
N ASN A 130 -23.07 13.49 -18.54
CA ASN A 130 -24.24 12.63 -18.48
C ASN A 130 -24.84 12.48 -17.07
N GLY A 131 -24.10 12.82 -16.01
CA GLY A 131 -24.57 12.72 -14.62
C GLY A 131 -25.13 11.32 -14.30
N ARG A 132 -26.40 11.26 -13.88
CA ARG A 132 -27.10 10.00 -13.56
C ARG A 132 -27.45 9.13 -14.78
N GLU A 133 -27.47 9.71 -15.97
CA GLU A 133 -27.81 9.00 -17.22
C GLU A 133 -26.58 8.36 -17.86
N CYS A 134 -25.43 8.37 -17.17
CA CYS A 134 -24.17 7.86 -17.69
C CYS A 134 -24.26 6.35 -18.00
N PRO A 135 -23.80 5.90 -19.19
CA PRO A 135 -23.85 4.48 -19.56
C PRO A 135 -23.00 3.61 -18.63
N THR A 136 -23.54 2.47 -18.19
CA THR A 136 -22.89 1.58 -17.21
C THR A 136 -21.91 0.57 -17.84
N GLY A 137 -22.00 0.33 -19.14
CA GLY A 137 -21.10 -0.58 -19.88
C GLY A 137 -20.36 0.13 -21.01
N GLY A 138 -19.33 -0.51 -21.56
CA GLY A 138 -18.65 -0.01 -22.76
C GLY A 138 -17.72 1.19 -22.55
N LEU A 139 -17.37 1.51 -21.29
CA LEU A 139 -16.60 2.72 -20.96
C LEU A 139 -15.27 2.76 -21.72
N TYR A 140 -14.53 1.66 -21.73
CA TYR A 140 -13.18 1.66 -22.27
C TYR A 140 -13.13 1.56 -23.80
N GLU A 141 -14.16 1.02 -24.43
CA GLU A 141 -14.37 1.10 -25.88
C GLU A 141 -14.60 2.56 -26.31
N ARG A 142 -15.37 3.32 -25.52
CA ARG A 142 -15.57 4.76 -25.74
C ARG A 142 -14.31 5.57 -25.45
N ILE A 143 -13.56 5.25 -24.39
CA ILE A 143 -12.26 5.87 -24.11
C ILE A 143 -11.31 5.61 -25.28
N ALA A 144 -11.22 4.38 -25.79
CA ALA A 144 -10.38 4.05 -26.94
C ALA A 144 -10.77 4.88 -28.18
N THR A 145 -12.06 4.94 -28.51
CA THR A 145 -12.57 5.75 -29.63
C THR A 145 -12.26 7.24 -29.45
N THR A 146 -12.37 7.75 -28.22
CA THR A 146 -12.07 9.14 -27.90
C THR A 146 -10.57 9.41 -28.03
N ARG A 147 -9.72 8.48 -27.60
CA ARG A 147 -8.26 8.59 -27.74
C ARG A 147 -7.83 8.64 -29.20
N ASP A 148 -8.45 7.85 -30.07
CA ASP A 148 -8.17 7.91 -31.52
C ASP A 148 -8.56 9.28 -32.11
N SER A 149 -9.64 9.87 -31.60
CA SER A 149 -10.08 11.22 -32.01
C SER A 149 -9.11 12.29 -31.50
N LEU A 150 -8.66 12.22 -30.25
CA LEU A 150 -7.66 13.12 -29.68
C LEU A 150 -6.33 13.02 -30.43
N ALA A 151 -5.91 11.79 -30.76
CA ALA A 151 -4.74 11.52 -31.58
C ALA A 151 -4.81 12.23 -32.95
N GLY A 152 -5.97 12.19 -33.61
CA GLY A 152 -6.22 12.90 -34.87
C GLY A 152 -6.14 14.42 -34.76
N LEU A 153 -6.32 14.99 -33.56
CA LEU A 153 -6.19 16.42 -33.26
C LEU A 153 -4.76 16.80 -32.85
N GLY A 154 -3.82 15.86 -32.84
CA GLY A 154 -2.45 16.06 -32.35
C GLY A 154 -2.33 16.05 -30.82
N ILE A 155 -3.41 15.70 -30.11
CA ILE A 155 -3.41 15.49 -28.66
C ILE A 155 -3.10 14.01 -28.43
N LEU A 156 -1.82 13.71 -28.36
CA LEU A 156 -1.33 12.35 -28.28
C LEU A 156 -0.74 12.14 -26.88
N PRO A 157 -1.07 11.02 -26.19
CA PRO A 157 -0.18 10.51 -25.16
C PRO A 157 1.13 10.06 -25.86
N THR A 158 2.02 11.02 -26.12
CA THR A 158 3.23 10.87 -26.96
C THR A 158 4.26 9.91 -26.37
N ASP A 159 4.12 9.56 -25.10
CA ASP A 159 5.09 8.75 -24.37
C ASP A 159 5.08 7.28 -24.78
N ALA A 160 3.94 6.71 -25.18
CA ALA A 160 3.92 5.32 -25.64
C ALA A 160 4.77 5.12 -26.92
N ALA A 161 4.70 6.08 -27.85
CA ALA A 161 5.52 6.05 -29.05
C ALA A 161 7.02 6.29 -28.74
N THR A 162 7.32 7.11 -27.75
CA THR A 162 8.70 7.34 -27.29
C THR A 162 9.27 6.09 -26.63
N LEU A 163 8.57 5.48 -25.68
CA LEU A 163 8.96 4.22 -25.05
C LEU A 163 9.14 3.10 -26.08
N SER A 164 8.21 2.97 -27.02
CA SER A 164 8.30 1.96 -28.09
C SER A 164 9.51 2.18 -29.02
N ARG A 165 9.92 3.43 -29.27
CA ARG A 165 11.16 3.71 -30.03
C ARG A 165 12.42 3.46 -29.22
N SER A 166 12.41 3.79 -27.93
CA SER A 166 13.58 3.67 -27.06
C SER A 166 13.83 2.22 -26.61
N TYR A 167 12.76 1.48 -26.31
CA TYR A 167 12.80 0.14 -25.71
C TYR A 167 11.79 -0.82 -26.37
N PRO A 168 11.84 -1.02 -27.71
CA PRO A 168 10.87 -1.83 -28.44
C PRO A 168 10.79 -3.28 -27.93
N ASP A 169 11.92 -3.83 -27.49
CA ASP A 169 12.09 -5.17 -26.95
C ASP A 169 11.58 -5.34 -25.51
N LEU A 170 11.45 -4.23 -24.77
CA LEU A 170 10.87 -4.23 -23.41
C LEU A 170 9.39 -3.88 -23.38
N MET A 171 8.77 -3.53 -24.52
CA MET A 171 7.34 -3.21 -24.57
C MET A 171 6.44 -4.31 -23.99
N PRO A 172 6.70 -5.62 -24.17
CA PRO A 172 5.91 -6.67 -23.51
C PRO A 172 5.89 -6.59 -21.97
N LEU A 173 6.96 -6.06 -21.35
CA LEU A 173 7.02 -5.77 -19.92
C LEU A 173 6.36 -4.42 -19.63
N ILE A 174 6.81 -3.34 -20.27
CA ILE A 174 6.40 -1.95 -19.98
C ILE A 174 4.89 -1.79 -20.11
N GLU A 175 4.27 -2.42 -21.11
CA GLU A 175 2.82 -2.35 -21.30
C GLU A 175 2.04 -3.02 -20.17
N MET A 176 2.63 -3.92 -19.38
CA MET A 176 1.96 -4.54 -18.24
C MET A 176 2.08 -3.73 -16.95
N LEU A 177 2.88 -2.66 -16.95
CA LEU A 177 3.16 -1.86 -15.77
C LEU A 177 2.17 -0.71 -15.61
N GLU A 178 1.91 -0.36 -14.36
CA GLU A 178 1.33 0.92 -14.01
C GLU A 178 2.16 1.59 -12.90
N PRO A 179 2.15 2.92 -12.78
CA PRO A 179 2.72 3.59 -11.62
C PRO A 179 2.00 3.18 -10.34
N VAL A 180 2.73 3.10 -9.22
CA VAL A 180 2.11 3.03 -7.90
C VAL A 180 1.17 4.22 -7.73
N LYS A 181 0.08 3.96 -7.01
CA LYS A 181 -1.07 4.85 -6.93
C LYS A 181 -0.89 5.79 -5.76
N TRP A 182 -1.78 6.78 -5.69
CA TRP A 182 -1.83 7.71 -4.58
C TRP A 182 -0.48 8.43 -4.36
N TYR A 183 -0.29 9.03 -3.18
CA TYR A 183 0.93 9.79 -2.88
C TYR A 183 2.18 8.92 -2.62
N LEU A 184 2.15 7.60 -2.88
CA LEU A 184 3.29 6.72 -2.56
C LEU A 184 4.58 7.18 -3.26
N ARG A 185 4.51 7.59 -4.54
CA ARG A 185 5.66 8.15 -5.26
C ARG A 185 6.16 9.46 -4.64
N LEU A 186 5.23 10.35 -4.32
CA LEU A 186 5.53 11.69 -3.81
C LEU A 186 6.11 11.67 -2.38
N LEU A 187 5.62 10.77 -1.54
CA LEU A 187 6.06 10.61 -0.15
C LEU A 187 7.32 9.74 -0.07
N GLY A 188 7.44 8.74 -0.94
CA GLY A 188 8.38 7.64 -0.74
C GLY A 188 7.86 6.65 0.31
N VAL A 189 8.45 5.45 0.30
CA VAL A 189 8.00 4.33 1.17
C VAL A 189 8.15 4.68 2.66
N GLY A 190 9.24 5.33 3.05
CA GLY A 190 9.51 5.70 4.45
C GLY A 190 8.45 6.64 5.04
N GLU A 191 8.25 7.80 4.43
CA GLU A 191 7.24 8.77 4.87
C GLU A 191 5.80 8.25 4.69
N TYR A 192 5.52 7.45 3.65
CA TYR A 192 4.24 6.75 3.53
C TYR A 192 3.99 5.87 4.76
N GLN A 193 4.94 5.00 5.10
CA GLN A 193 4.86 4.10 6.25
C GLN A 193 4.67 4.88 7.54
N ARG A 194 5.49 5.92 7.78
CA ARG A 194 5.34 6.77 8.98
C ARG A 194 3.95 7.36 9.14
N ARG A 195 3.36 7.90 8.06
CA ARG A 195 2.02 8.50 8.10
C ARG A 195 0.96 7.48 8.44
N VAL A 196 0.95 6.33 7.75
CA VAL A 196 -0.02 5.26 8.05
C VAL A 196 0.20 4.68 9.44
N SER A 197 1.43 4.78 9.96
CA SER A 197 1.78 4.43 11.34
C SER A 197 1.28 5.41 12.41
N GLY A 198 0.69 6.54 12.03
CA GLY A 198 0.32 7.61 12.97
C GLY A 198 1.52 8.35 13.56
N LEU A 199 2.73 8.08 13.05
CA LEU A 199 3.92 8.86 13.37
C LEU A 199 3.85 10.15 12.56
N GLY A 200 3.93 11.29 13.25
CA GLY A 200 3.95 12.61 12.60
C GLY A 200 5.01 12.68 11.48
N GLY A 201 4.69 13.47 10.44
CA GLY A 201 5.56 13.66 9.28
C GLY A 201 6.96 14.12 9.68
N SER A 202 7.97 13.53 9.07
CA SER A 202 9.37 13.86 9.33
C SER A 202 9.88 14.97 8.41
N SER A 203 11.10 15.44 8.64
CA SER A 203 11.87 16.24 7.69
C SER A 203 12.56 15.37 6.61
N GLU A 204 12.16 14.10 6.43
CA GLU A 204 12.68 13.27 5.34
C GLU A 204 12.42 13.96 4.01
N GLN A 205 13.47 14.01 3.20
CA GLN A 205 13.40 14.63 1.90
C GLN A 205 12.54 13.76 1.00
N ARG A 206 11.53 14.38 0.39
CA ARG A 206 10.70 13.70 -0.61
C ARG A 206 11.57 13.17 -1.75
N PRO A 207 11.23 12.00 -2.35
CA PRO A 207 11.99 11.47 -3.48
C PRO A 207 11.99 12.41 -4.70
N TYR A 208 10.96 13.25 -4.81
CA TYR A 208 10.76 14.20 -5.89
C TYR A 208 10.79 15.64 -5.37
N THR A 209 11.46 16.49 -6.14
CA THR A 209 11.52 17.94 -5.98
C THR A 209 11.03 18.60 -7.27
N THR A 210 10.79 19.92 -7.23
CA THR A 210 10.43 20.68 -8.44
C THR A 210 11.51 20.70 -9.52
N THR A 211 12.73 20.23 -9.20
CA THR A 211 13.86 20.13 -10.14
C THR A 211 14.24 18.69 -10.49
N THR A 212 13.55 17.69 -9.93
CA THR A 212 13.82 16.29 -10.24
C THR A 212 13.39 16.01 -11.69
N PRO A 213 14.28 15.49 -12.56
CA PRO A 213 13.88 15.08 -13.91
C PRO A 213 12.82 13.97 -13.84
N LEU A 214 11.77 14.10 -14.66
CA LEU A 214 10.70 13.10 -14.79
C LEU A 214 10.78 12.43 -16.17
N ASP A 215 11.84 11.65 -16.38
CA ASP A 215 12.17 11.04 -17.67
C ASP A 215 12.28 9.51 -17.63
N ARG A 216 12.04 8.88 -16.47
CA ARG A 216 12.06 7.43 -16.28
C ARG A 216 10.86 6.75 -16.92
N ILE A 217 10.90 5.43 -17.04
CA ILE A 217 9.79 4.64 -17.61
C ILE A 217 8.50 4.86 -16.81
N VAL A 218 8.55 4.84 -15.47
CA VAL A 218 7.40 5.11 -14.59
C VAL A 218 6.74 6.48 -14.84
N ASP A 219 7.54 7.47 -15.24
CA ASP A 219 7.05 8.82 -15.54
C ASP A 219 6.31 8.89 -16.87
N ARG A 220 6.62 7.99 -17.79
CA ARG A 220 6.10 7.98 -19.17
C ARG A 220 4.94 7.03 -19.38
N ILE A 221 4.81 5.98 -18.56
CA ILE A 221 3.67 5.06 -18.65
C ILE A 221 2.36 5.71 -18.17
N PRO A 222 1.21 5.32 -18.75
CA PRO A 222 -0.09 5.82 -18.32
C PRO A 222 -0.44 5.34 -16.89
N PRO A 223 -1.32 6.06 -16.18
CA PRO A 223 -1.82 5.66 -14.87
C PRO A 223 -2.52 4.29 -14.83
N GLU A 224 -3.06 3.85 -15.98
CA GLU A 224 -3.70 2.55 -16.16
C GLU A 224 -3.21 1.87 -17.45
N SER A 225 -3.04 0.55 -17.43
CA SER A 225 -2.63 -0.23 -18.59
C SER A 225 -3.83 -0.79 -19.34
N LEU A 226 -4.03 -0.31 -20.57
CA LEU A 226 -5.00 -0.91 -21.50
C LEU A 226 -4.57 -2.30 -21.98
N ALA A 227 -3.26 -2.58 -22.04
CA ALA A 227 -2.76 -3.88 -22.45
C ALA A 227 -3.05 -4.93 -21.38
N THR A 228 -2.84 -4.60 -20.10
CA THR A 228 -3.28 -5.45 -18.98
C THR A 228 -4.78 -5.73 -19.04
N ARG A 229 -5.61 -4.70 -19.29
CA ARG A 229 -7.07 -4.92 -19.41
C ARG A 229 -7.44 -5.88 -20.53
N ARG A 230 -6.80 -5.76 -21.71
CA ARG A 230 -7.01 -6.70 -22.82
C ARG A 230 -6.57 -8.11 -22.45
N ALA A 231 -5.37 -8.28 -21.90
CA ALA A 231 -4.86 -9.57 -21.47
C ALA A 231 -5.76 -10.23 -20.41
N ALA A 232 -6.26 -9.44 -19.45
CA ALA A 232 -7.21 -9.91 -18.45
C ALA A 232 -8.56 -10.32 -19.05
N THR A 233 -9.07 -9.59 -20.05
CA THR A 233 -10.28 -9.98 -20.79
C THR A 233 -10.07 -11.28 -21.55
N ASP A 234 -8.96 -11.44 -22.27
CA ASP A 234 -8.66 -12.67 -23.00
C ASP A 234 -8.57 -13.87 -22.05
N TYR A 235 -7.89 -13.69 -20.92
CA TYR A 235 -7.81 -14.70 -19.86
C TYR A 235 -9.21 -15.08 -19.35
N ALA A 236 -10.02 -14.06 -19.04
CA ALA A 236 -11.36 -14.25 -18.52
C ALA A 236 -12.34 -14.92 -19.51
N GLU A 237 -12.11 -14.74 -20.80
CA GLU A 237 -12.89 -15.36 -21.88
C GLU A 237 -12.36 -16.74 -22.29
N GLY A 238 -11.28 -17.22 -21.66
CA GLY A 238 -10.63 -18.49 -21.99
C GLY A 238 -9.98 -18.48 -23.38
N MET A 239 -9.58 -17.32 -23.88
CA MET A 239 -8.84 -17.20 -25.13
C MET A 239 -7.42 -17.76 -24.98
N PRO A 240 -6.78 -18.21 -26.09
CA PRO A 240 -5.37 -18.57 -26.07
C PRO A 240 -4.49 -17.42 -25.56
N MET A 241 -3.72 -17.71 -24.50
CA MET A 241 -2.88 -16.73 -23.82
C MET A 241 -1.43 -16.69 -24.34
N ASP A 242 -1.08 -17.57 -25.27
CA ASP A 242 0.26 -17.66 -25.89
C ASP A 242 0.72 -16.34 -26.50
N ARG A 243 -0.23 -15.57 -27.06
CA ARG A 243 0.05 -14.23 -27.61
C ARG A 243 0.56 -13.23 -26.57
N TRP A 244 0.29 -13.47 -25.29
CA TRP A 244 0.74 -12.65 -24.17
C TRP A 244 1.93 -13.29 -23.44
N THR A 245 1.79 -14.58 -23.08
CA THR A 245 2.80 -15.27 -22.25
C THR A 245 4.12 -15.49 -22.98
N ALA A 246 4.13 -15.70 -24.30
CA ALA A 246 5.39 -15.82 -25.04
C ALA A 246 6.22 -14.52 -25.02
N PRO A 247 5.68 -13.34 -25.40
CA PRO A 247 6.40 -12.07 -25.23
C PRO A 247 6.79 -11.74 -23.78
N TRP A 248 5.96 -12.09 -22.79
CA TRP A 248 6.28 -11.92 -21.37
C TRP A 248 7.44 -12.80 -20.89
N ARG A 249 7.72 -13.91 -21.58
CA ARG A 249 8.87 -14.77 -21.29
C ARG A 249 10.14 -14.23 -21.93
N ASP A 250 10.03 -13.70 -23.14
CA ASP A 250 11.17 -13.15 -23.88
C ASP A 250 11.72 -11.84 -23.27
N GLN A 251 10.88 -11.07 -22.56
CA GLN A 251 11.26 -9.76 -22.00
C GLN A 251 12.43 -9.83 -21.00
N ARG A 252 12.67 -10.94 -20.29
CA ARG A 252 13.78 -11.01 -19.31
C ARG A 252 15.13 -11.02 -20.00
N ALA A 253 15.25 -11.81 -21.06
CA ALA A 253 16.45 -11.84 -21.87
C ALA A 253 16.70 -10.48 -22.55
N ALA A 254 15.62 -9.79 -22.96
CA ALA A 254 15.70 -8.41 -23.44
C ALA A 254 16.18 -7.45 -22.34
N LEU A 255 15.61 -7.52 -21.13
CA LEU A 255 16.00 -6.66 -19.99
C LEU A 255 17.47 -6.82 -19.61
N GLU A 256 18.03 -8.01 -19.73
CA GLU A 256 19.47 -8.24 -19.51
C GLU A 256 20.38 -7.49 -20.50
N GLN A 257 19.85 -7.08 -21.67
CA GLN A 257 20.56 -6.21 -22.62
C GLN A 257 20.52 -4.72 -22.24
N HIS A 258 19.73 -4.35 -21.23
CA HIS A 258 19.58 -2.97 -20.71
C HIS A 258 20.03 -2.90 -19.24
N PRO A 259 21.35 -2.98 -18.96
CA PRO A 259 21.89 -3.07 -17.58
C PRO A 259 21.52 -1.88 -16.69
N ASP A 260 21.33 -0.71 -17.30
CA ASP A 260 20.88 0.54 -16.71
C ASP A 260 19.42 0.49 -16.22
N LEU A 261 18.58 -0.36 -16.82
CA LEU A 261 17.20 -0.59 -16.40
C LEU A 261 17.03 -1.83 -15.51
N LEU A 262 18.03 -2.73 -15.50
CA LEU A 262 17.96 -4.00 -14.78
C LEU A 262 17.75 -3.80 -13.27
N GLY A 263 18.40 -2.81 -12.67
CA GLY A 263 18.20 -2.50 -11.24
C GLY A 263 16.79 -2.02 -10.91
N GLU A 264 16.13 -1.35 -11.86
CA GLU A 264 14.79 -0.79 -11.68
C GLU A 264 13.68 -1.82 -11.98
N LEU A 265 13.85 -2.64 -13.02
CA LEU A 265 12.79 -3.49 -13.55
C LEU A 265 12.94 -4.98 -13.23
N ARG A 266 14.04 -5.42 -12.61
CA ARG A 266 14.30 -6.86 -12.35
C ARG A 266 13.16 -7.53 -11.59
N ASP A 267 12.73 -6.96 -10.47
CA ASP A 267 11.75 -7.62 -9.60
C ASP A 267 10.37 -7.73 -10.27
N VAL A 268 9.95 -6.69 -10.99
CA VAL A 268 8.67 -6.72 -11.72
C VAL A 268 8.74 -7.59 -12.98
N SER A 269 9.91 -7.67 -13.61
CA SER A 269 10.20 -8.60 -14.71
C SER A 269 10.09 -10.05 -14.23
N ASP A 270 10.68 -10.38 -13.07
CA ASP A 270 10.57 -11.71 -12.46
C ASP A 270 9.13 -12.03 -12.05
N ALA A 271 8.38 -11.06 -11.54
CA ALA A 271 6.96 -11.22 -11.24
C ALA A 271 6.14 -11.52 -12.50
N LEU A 272 6.39 -10.84 -13.62
CA LEU A 272 5.68 -11.07 -14.87
C LEU A 272 5.97 -12.47 -15.46
N LEU A 273 7.20 -12.99 -15.30
CA LEU A 273 7.50 -14.38 -15.67
C LEU A 273 6.66 -15.37 -14.87
N ARG A 274 6.54 -15.16 -13.55
CA ARG A 274 5.70 -16.01 -12.70
C ARG A 274 4.21 -15.90 -13.04
N VAL A 275 3.72 -14.71 -13.42
CA VAL A 275 2.36 -14.55 -13.95
C VAL A 275 2.18 -15.39 -15.22
N ALA A 276 3.16 -15.41 -16.13
CA ALA A 276 3.11 -16.24 -17.32
C ALA A 276 3.05 -17.74 -16.98
N ASP A 277 3.84 -18.20 -16.00
CA ASP A 277 3.78 -19.59 -15.50
C ASP A 277 2.40 -19.96 -14.98
N PHE A 278 1.80 -19.08 -14.16
CA PHE A 278 0.46 -19.28 -13.65
C PHE A 278 -0.58 -19.38 -14.79
N VAL A 279 -0.54 -18.43 -15.74
CA VAL A 279 -1.48 -18.38 -16.88
C VAL A 279 -1.34 -19.61 -17.78
N ASP A 280 -0.13 -20.14 -17.93
CA ASP A 280 0.14 -21.37 -18.70
C ASP A 280 -0.20 -22.66 -17.91
N GLY A 281 -0.70 -22.53 -16.67
CA GLY A 281 -1.28 -23.62 -15.89
C GLY A 281 -0.49 -24.07 -14.65
N ASP A 282 0.60 -23.38 -14.29
CA ASP A 282 1.33 -23.67 -13.05
C ASP A 282 0.59 -23.08 -11.83
N THR A 283 -0.26 -23.90 -11.24
CA THR A 283 -1.05 -23.54 -10.05
C THR A 283 -0.22 -23.48 -8.76
N THR A 284 1.09 -23.77 -8.80
CA THR A 284 1.98 -23.57 -7.65
C THR A 284 2.41 -22.12 -7.47
N VAL A 285 2.21 -21.28 -8.50
CA VAL A 285 2.51 -19.85 -8.43
C VAL A 285 1.50 -19.13 -7.53
N GLU A 286 2.01 -18.47 -6.49
CA GLU A 286 1.24 -17.58 -5.60
C GLU A 286 0.86 -16.26 -6.31
N ILE A 287 -0.06 -16.32 -7.29
CA ILE A 287 -0.41 -15.19 -8.18
C ILE A 287 -0.84 -13.91 -7.43
N ARG A 288 -1.50 -14.04 -6.27
CA ARG A 288 -1.95 -12.92 -5.43
C ARG A 288 -0.81 -12.09 -4.81
N THR A 289 0.41 -12.60 -4.81
CA THR A 289 1.60 -11.90 -4.31
C THR A 289 2.29 -11.06 -5.39
N LEU A 290 1.88 -11.22 -6.66
CA LEU A 290 2.60 -10.69 -7.81
C LEU A 290 2.09 -9.32 -8.28
N GLY A 291 1.07 -8.74 -7.65
CA GLY A 291 0.55 -7.42 -7.99
C GLY A 291 1.49 -6.25 -7.66
N GLY A 292 2.45 -6.46 -6.75
CA GLY A 292 3.40 -5.45 -6.29
C GLY A 292 2.96 -4.74 -4.99
N PRO A 293 3.61 -3.62 -4.63
CA PRO A 293 4.46 -2.78 -5.49
C PRO A 293 5.88 -3.32 -5.69
N PHE A 294 6.46 -3.02 -6.85
CA PHE A 294 7.86 -3.27 -7.22
C PHE A 294 8.55 -1.92 -7.46
N GLY A 295 9.15 -1.38 -6.40
CA GLY A 295 9.60 0.02 -6.41
C GLY A 295 8.42 0.97 -6.66
N GLU A 296 8.45 1.66 -7.80
CA GLU A 296 7.39 2.61 -8.21
C GLU A 296 6.39 2.03 -9.21
N TYR A 297 6.45 0.72 -9.47
CA TYR A 297 5.56 0.01 -10.38
C TYR A 297 4.60 -0.91 -9.64
N VAL A 298 3.44 -1.16 -10.23
CA VAL A 298 2.56 -2.29 -9.91
C VAL A 298 2.33 -3.11 -11.17
N LEU A 299 1.99 -4.39 -10.96
CA LEU A 299 1.73 -5.37 -12.02
C LEU A 299 0.27 -5.83 -11.98
N PRO A 300 -0.67 -4.98 -12.45
CA PRO A 300 -2.12 -5.21 -12.31
C PRO A 300 -2.64 -6.48 -12.98
N ILE A 301 -1.90 -7.08 -13.92
CA ILE A 301 -2.30 -8.34 -14.57
C ILE A 301 -2.39 -9.49 -13.56
N ALA A 302 -1.51 -9.51 -12.54
CA ALA A 302 -1.55 -10.51 -11.49
C ALA A 302 -2.86 -10.46 -10.70
N ASP A 303 -3.28 -9.26 -10.29
CA ASP A 303 -4.55 -9.06 -9.57
C ASP A 303 -5.75 -9.40 -10.46
N ALA A 304 -5.70 -9.03 -11.73
CA ALA A 304 -6.80 -9.29 -12.66
C ALA A 304 -7.03 -10.80 -12.87
N VAL A 305 -5.94 -11.55 -13.10
CA VAL A 305 -5.97 -13.01 -13.21
C VAL A 305 -6.44 -13.64 -11.90
N ALA A 306 -5.87 -13.23 -10.77
CA ALA A 306 -6.22 -13.76 -9.45
C ALA A 306 -7.69 -13.51 -9.05
N ASN A 307 -8.29 -12.42 -9.54
CA ASN A 307 -9.71 -12.09 -9.29
C ASN A 307 -10.66 -12.81 -10.25
N HIS A 308 -10.20 -13.22 -11.44
CA HIS A 308 -11.00 -14.01 -12.37
C HIS A 308 -11.20 -15.45 -11.89
N ASP A 309 -10.22 -16.02 -11.18
CA ASP A 309 -10.30 -17.37 -10.62
C ASP A 309 -10.64 -17.34 -9.11
N PRO A 310 -11.92 -17.21 -8.72
CA PRO A 310 -12.32 -17.15 -7.31
C PRO A 310 -12.10 -18.48 -6.58
N GLY A 311 -11.86 -19.58 -7.32
CA GLY A 311 -11.47 -20.88 -6.77
C GLY A 311 -9.99 -20.96 -6.38
N LEU A 312 -9.17 -19.98 -6.78
CA LEU A 312 -7.83 -19.86 -6.23
C LEU A 312 -7.93 -19.53 -4.76
N PRO A 313 -7.17 -20.21 -3.89
CA PRO A 313 -7.19 -19.93 -2.48
C PRO A 313 -6.98 -18.43 -2.24
N THR A 314 -8.04 -17.75 -1.80
CA THR A 314 -7.95 -16.41 -1.23
C THR A 314 -7.51 -16.61 0.19
N THR A 315 -6.45 -15.92 0.61
CA THR A 315 -6.07 -15.83 2.02
C THR A 315 -7.17 -15.09 2.78
N ARG A 316 -8.22 -15.80 3.19
CA ARG A 316 -9.23 -15.27 4.11
C ARG A 316 -8.80 -15.66 5.51
N PRO A 317 -8.74 -14.71 6.46
CA PRO A 317 -8.54 -15.00 7.88
C PRO A 317 -9.41 -16.17 8.38
N GLN A 318 -10.64 -16.29 7.86
CA GLN A 318 -11.56 -17.37 8.19
C GLN A 318 -11.03 -18.76 7.87
N ASP A 319 -10.38 -18.92 6.72
CA ASP A 319 -10.04 -20.24 6.17
C ASP A 319 -8.90 -20.91 6.95
N VAL A 320 -8.00 -20.11 7.55
CA VAL A 320 -6.90 -20.64 8.36
C VAL A 320 -7.32 -20.93 9.80
N LEU A 321 -8.39 -20.31 10.32
CA LEU A 321 -8.85 -20.51 11.70
C LEU A 321 -9.26 -21.95 12.00
N GLN A 322 -9.60 -22.74 10.97
CA GLN A 322 -9.83 -24.18 11.09
C GLN A 322 -8.63 -24.94 11.66
N ASP A 323 -7.40 -24.45 11.48
CA ASP A 323 -6.21 -25.07 12.08
C ASP A 323 -6.25 -25.01 13.61
N TRP A 324 -7.02 -24.10 14.20
CA TRP A 324 -7.19 -23.91 15.65
C TRP A 324 -8.56 -24.34 16.16
N ASP A 325 -9.40 -24.98 15.35
CA ASP A 325 -10.81 -25.28 15.67
C ASP A 325 -11.62 -24.03 16.08
N VAL A 326 -11.29 -22.86 15.52
CA VAL A 326 -11.99 -21.58 15.75
C VAL A 326 -12.90 -21.27 14.56
N THR A 327 -14.15 -20.89 14.84
CA THR A 327 -15.14 -20.56 13.79
C THR A 327 -14.89 -19.18 13.18
N GLY A 328 -14.66 -18.16 14.01
CA GLY A 328 -14.37 -16.78 13.60
C GLY A 328 -15.58 -16.01 13.06
N ASP A 329 -16.74 -16.11 13.71
CA ASP A 329 -18.00 -15.54 13.22
C ASP A 329 -17.96 -14.00 12.98
N ALA A 330 -17.07 -13.29 13.65
CA ALA A 330 -16.77 -11.88 13.42
C ALA A 330 -15.25 -11.64 13.33
N ILE A 331 -14.77 -11.17 12.17
CA ILE A 331 -13.36 -10.83 11.95
C ILE A 331 -13.25 -9.37 11.54
N ARG A 332 -12.40 -8.60 12.24
CA ARG A 332 -12.06 -7.22 11.84
C ARG A 332 -10.56 -7.04 11.70
N ALA A 333 -10.11 -6.32 10.69
CA ALA A 333 -8.71 -5.90 10.60
C ALA A 333 -8.39 -4.90 11.72
N ILE A 334 -7.20 -5.03 12.32
CA ILE A 334 -6.63 -4.10 13.29
C ILE A 334 -5.43 -3.41 12.62
N ASN A 335 -5.63 -2.20 12.12
CA ASN A 335 -4.61 -1.41 11.42
C ASN A 335 -3.62 -0.71 12.37
N ALA A 336 -3.15 -1.39 13.42
CA ALA A 336 -2.28 -0.81 14.44
C ALA A 336 -0.80 -1.25 14.36
N GLY A 337 -0.49 -2.28 13.55
CA GLY A 337 0.88 -2.78 13.32
C GLY A 337 1.39 -2.42 11.93
N HIS A 338 2.71 -2.28 11.76
CA HIS A 338 3.34 -1.84 10.49
C HIS A 338 4.04 -2.97 9.73
N ILE A 339 3.94 -4.21 10.22
CA ILE A 339 4.69 -5.33 9.68
C ILE A 339 3.74 -6.44 9.27
N ASN A 340 2.98 -7.02 10.21
CA ASN A 340 2.07 -8.14 9.97
C ASN A 340 0.62 -7.69 9.77
N ASP A 341 -0.12 -8.38 8.91
CA ASP A 341 -1.58 -8.20 8.85
C ASP A 341 -2.20 -8.74 10.14
N THR A 342 -2.93 -7.90 10.86
CA THR A 342 -3.48 -8.25 12.17
C THR A 342 -5.00 -8.17 12.13
N TYR A 343 -5.66 -9.20 12.65
CA TYR A 343 -7.11 -9.33 12.70
C TYR A 343 -7.55 -9.65 14.12
N LEU A 344 -8.64 -9.05 14.56
CA LEU A 344 -9.35 -9.47 15.76
C LEU A 344 -10.47 -10.43 15.36
N VAL A 345 -10.52 -11.57 16.03
CA VAL A 345 -11.49 -12.64 15.78
C VAL A 345 -12.37 -12.79 17.02
N ASP A 346 -13.67 -12.58 16.85
CA ASP A 346 -14.73 -12.69 17.86
C ASP A 346 -14.46 -11.91 19.16
N ASP A 347 -13.67 -10.83 19.09
CA ASP A 347 -13.12 -10.10 20.25
C ASP A 347 -12.33 -10.97 21.25
N ARG A 348 -11.97 -12.21 20.86
CA ARG A 348 -11.34 -13.23 21.70
C ARG A 348 -9.91 -13.57 21.29
N TYR A 349 -9.57 -13.38 20.02
CA TYR A 349 -8.27 -13.75 19.49
C TYR A 349 -7.69 -12.66 18.59
N VAL A 350 -6.37 -12.59 18.57
CA VAL A 350 -5.60 -11.81 17.61
C VAL A 350 -4.96 -12.78 16.63
N LEU A 351 -5.44 -12.79 15.39
CA LEU A 351 -4.89 -13.58 14.30
C LEU A 351 -3.93 -12.70 13.50
N GLN A 352 -2.72 -13.19 13.22
CA GLN A 352 -1.74 -12.46 12.44
C GLN A 352 -1.21 -13.29 11.28
N ARG A 353 -1.20 -12.70 10.08
CA ARG A 353 -0.44 -13.21 8.94
C ARG A 353 0.96 -12.60 8.98
N LEU A 354 1.99 -13.44 8.99
CA LEU A 354 3.37 -12.99 9.04
C LEU A 354 3.81 -12.41 7.69
N ASN A 355 4.42 -11.23 7.71
CA ASN A 355 4.87 -10.58 6.49
C ASN A 355 6.18 -11.19 5.97
N ARG A 356 6.07 -11.93 4.85
CA ARG A 356 7.19 -12.61 4.19
C ARG A 356 8.20 -11.68 3.54
N SER A 357 7.85 -10.43 3.24
CA SER A 357 8.83 -9.46 2.71
C SER A 357 9.81 -9.00 3.78
N VAL A 358 9.37 -9.00 5.05
CA VAL A 358 10.20 -8.65 6.21
C VAL A 358 10.86 -9.90 6.81
N PHE A 359 10.06 -10.95 7.05
CA PHE A 359 10.52 -12.22 7.59
C PHE A 359 10.66 -13.24 6.47
N ARG A 360 11.87 -13.37 5.90
CA ARG A 360 12.14 -14.30 4.79
C ARG A 360 11.91 -15.77 5.17
N ASP A 361 12.09 -16.12 6.46
CA ASP A 361 11.78 -17.44 7.03
C ASP A 361 10.86 -17.28 8.26
N PRO A 362 9.53 -17.15 8.06
CA PRO A 362 8.59 -17.06 9.18
C PRO A 362 8.59 -18.29 10.12
N PRO A 363 8.79 -19.54 9.65
CA PRO A 363 9.02 -20.67 10.54
C PRO A 363 10.21 -20.49 11.49
N ALA A 364 11.34 -19.91 11.06
CA ALA A 364 12.46 -19.58 11.94
C ALA A 364 12.05 -18.57 13.04
N LEU A 365 11.26 -17.55 12.68
CA LEU A 365 10.70 -16.61 13.66
C LEU A 365 9.87 -17.35 14.73
N MET A 366 9.04 -18.30 14.32
CA MET A 366 8.23 -19.07 15.26
C MET A 366 9.05 -20.02 16.13
N ARG A 367 10.16 -20.59 15.61
CA ARG A 367 11.13 -21.36 16.42
C ARG A 367 11.82 -20.49 17.47
N ASN A 368 12.25 -19.29 17.10
CA ASN A 368 12.84 -18.33 18.04
C ASN A 368 11.86 -17.93 19.15
N LEU A 369 10.60 -17.64 18.77
CA LEU A 369 9.55 -17.32 19.73
C LEU A 369 9.29 -18.48 20.70
N ALA A 370 9.23 -19.72 20.20
CA ALA A 370 9.04 -20.91 21.03
C ALA A 370 10.20 -21.10 22.03
N LYS A 371 11.46 -20.91 21.59
CA LYS A 371 12.63 -20.95 22.48
C LYS A 371 12.55 -19.87 23.56
N ALA A 372 12.14 -18.66 23.21
CA ALA A 372 12.02 -17.55 24.14
C ALA A 372 10.95 -17.80 25.21
N ILE A 373 9.76 -18.25 24.81
CA ILE A 373 8.66 -18.59 25.74
C ILE A 373 9.06 -19.74 26.68
N ALA A 374 9.70 -20.78 26.13
CA ALA A 374 10.14 -21.93 26.92
C ALA A 374 11.19 -21.56 27.98
N HIS A 375 12.08 -20.61 27.69
CA HIS A 375 13.06 -20.11 28.64
C HIS A 375 12.43 -19.25 29.74
N GLU A 376 11.56 -18.31 29.36
CA GLU A 376 10.99 -17.35 30.30
C GLU A 376 9.95 -17.99 31.24
N GLY A 377 9.24 -19.02 30.78
CA GLY A 377 8.21 -19.72 31.57
C GLY A 377 6.78 -19.26 31.26
N GLY A 378 6.60 -18.23 30.43
CA GLY A 378 5.32 -17.83 29.83
C GLY A 378 4.54 -16.75 30.58
N ASP A 379 5.14 -16.11 31.59
CA ASP A 379 4.50 -15.08 32.40
C ASP A 379 4.69 -13.66 31.81
N ARG A 380 5.77 -13.42 31.06
CA ARG A 380 6.09 -12.09 30.49
C ARG A 380 5.90 -12.01 28.98
N LEU A 381 5.81 -13.16 28.31
CA LEU A 381 5.68 -13.24 26.87
C LEU A 381 4.33 -13.80 26.48
N LEU A 382 3.67 -13.12 25.53
CA LEU A 382 2.43 -13.62 24.96
C LEU A 382 2.72 -14.84 24.11
N ALA A 383 2.22 -16.01 24.54
CA ALA A 383 2.38 -17.24 23.80
C ALA A 383 1.29 -17.40 22.73
N PRO A 384 1.66 -17.84 21.49
CA PRO A 384 0.66 -18.17 20.50
C PRO A 384 -0.11 -19.42 20.93
N ILE A 385 -1.39 -19.46 20.61
CA ILE A 385 -2.23 -20.63 20.75
C ILE A 385 -1.74 -21.66 19.72
N PRO A 386 -1.35 -22.88 20.13
CA PRO A 386 -1.00 -23.93 19.18
C PRO A 386 -2.21 -24.34 18.35
N THR A 387 -1.97 -24.80 17.11
CA THR A 387 -3.02 -25.41 16.28
C THR A 387 -3.56 -26.67 16.95
N ALA A 388 -4.70 -27.19 16.47
CA ALA A 388 -5.26 -28.47 16.90
C ALA A 388 -4.28 -29.64 16.71
N ARG A 389 -3.27 -29.48 15.84
CA ARG A 389 -2.16 -30.42 15.60
C ARG A 389 -0.92 -30.18 16.47
N GLY A 390 -0.97 -29.19 17.36
CA GLY A 390 0.11 -28.84 18.27
C GLY A 390 1.24 -28.00 17.64
N LEU A 391 1.03 -27.44 16.44
CA LEU A 391 2.03 -26.57 15.81
C LEU A 391 1.93 -25.13 16.35
N PRO A 392 3.05 -24.40 16.45
CA PRO A 392 3.04 -23.03 16.96
C PRO A 392 2.45 -22.00 15.97
N TYR A 393 2.15 -22.42 14.74
CA TYR A 393 1.56 -21.61 13.68
C TYR A 393 0.65 -22.48 12.80
N GLY A 394 -0.32 -21.85 12.16
CA GLY A 394 -1.14 -22.41 11.09
C GLY A 394 -0.60 -22.02 9.73
N VAL A 395 -1.00 -22.76 8.71
CA VAL A 395 -0.57 -22.54 7.33
C VAL A 395 -1.81 -22.52 6.47
N ASP A 396 -2.06 -21.41 5.77
CA ASP A 396 -3.20 -21.36 4.87
C ASP A 396 -2.92 -22.16 3.58
N SER A 397 -3.94 -22.24 2.73
CA SER A 397 -3.85 -22.91 1.43
C SER A 397 -2.87 -22.26 0.45
N ASN A 398 -2.38 -21.05 0.76
CA ASN A 398 -1.34 -20.33 0.03
C ASN A 398 0.05 -20.48 0.67
N GLY A 399 0.19 -21.33 1.71
CA GLY A 399 1.44 -21.50 2.44
C GLY A 399 1.78 -20.35 3.38
N GLU A 400 0.96 -19.30 3.46
CA GLU A 400 1.20 -18.16 4.34
C GLU A 400 1.19 -18.63 5.79
N ILE A 401 2.08 -18.05 6.59
CA ILE A 401 2.27 -18.45 7.97
C ILE A 401 1.44 -17.55 8.87
N TRP A 402 0.58 -18.18 9.64
CA TRP A 402 -0.37 -17.52 10.52
C TRP A 402 -0.12 -17.90 11.96
N ARG A 403 -0.29 -16.95 12.87
CA ARG A 403 -0.24 -17.20 14.32
C ARG A 403 -1.46 -16.61 14.99
N LEU A 404 -1.98 -17.33 15.98
CA LEU A 404 -3.14 -16.93 16.75
C LEU A 404 -2.71 -16.67 18.19
N PHE A 405 -3.10 -15.53 18.75
CA PHE A 405 -2.90 -15.18 20.15
C PHE A 405 -4.23 -15.01 20.86
N PRO A 406 -4.29 -15.22 22.20
CA PRO A 406 -5.43 -14.75 22.96
C PRO A 406 -5.49 -13.22 22.90
N HIS A 407 -6.68 -12.67 22.69
CA HIS A 407 -6.91 -11.24 22.86
C HIS A 407 -7.03 -10.95 24.35
N LEU A 408 -6.04 -10.22 24.88
CA LEU A 408 -6.04 -9.77 26.26
C LEU A 408 -6.62 -8.36 26.34
N PRO A 409 -7.72 -8.15 27.08
CA PRO A 409 -8.17 -6.80 27.39
C PRO A 409 -7.01 -6.02 28.02
N SER A 410 -6.61 -4.93 27.37
CA SER A 410 -5.42 -4.17 27.74
C SER A 410 -5.56 -2.70 27.33
N ARG A 411 -4.81 -1.83 28.01
CA ARG A 411 -4.58 -0.44 27.61
C ARG A 411 -3.34 -0.42 26.73
N ASN A 412 -3.46 0.15 25.53
CA ASN A 412 -2.35 0.35 24.61
C ASN A 412 -2.11 1.85 24.42
N PHE A 413 -0.85 2.25 24.31
CA PHE A 413 -0.46 3.65 24.18
C PHE A 413 0.42 3.86 22.95
N GLN A 414 0.12 4.89 22.17
CA GLN A 414 1.04 5.39 21.13
C GLN A 414 2.10 6.30 21.75
N THR A 415 1.68 7.16 22.68
CA THR A 415 2.54 7.98 23.52
C THR A 415 2.27 7.60 24.97
N LEU A 416 3.33 7.20 25.68
CA LEU A 416 3.21 6.73 27.06
C LEU A 416 3.07 7.93 28.03
N PRO A 417 2.06 7.94 28.92
CA PRO A 417 1.98 8.91 30.01
C PRO A 417 3.18 8.84 30.95
N ASP A 418 3.59 9.99 31.50
CA ASP A 418 4.77 10.08 32.37
C ASP A 418 4.66 9.18 33.60
N GLU A 419 3.45 8.97 34.12
CA GLU A 419 3.20 8.14 35.31
C GLU A 419 3.48 6.66 35.05
N LEU A 420 3.44 6.22 33.78
CA LEU A 420 3.67 4.83 33.37
C LEU A 420 5.09 4.56 32.88
N LEU A 421 5.95 5.58 32.76
CA LEU A 421 7.34 5.43 32.30
C LEU A 421 8.12 4.41 33.14
N ALA A 422 7.96 4.47 34.46
CA ALA A 422 8.61 3.53 35.37
C ALA A 422 8.14 2.09 35.13
N CYS A 423 6.84 1.88 34.89
CA CYS A 423 6.28 0.56 34.60
C CYS A 423 6.80 0.00 33.27
N ALA A 424 6.87 0.81 32.23
CA ALA A 424 7.44 0.40 30.95
C ALA A 424 8.94 0.04 31.06
N GLY A 425 9.71 0.85 31.80
CA GLY A 425 11.12 0.56 32.07
C GLY A 425 11.32 -0.73 32.86
N GLN A 426 10.47 -0.99 33.85
CA GLN A 426 10.49 -2.24 34.62
C GLN A 426 10.13 -3.46 33.75
N ALA A 427 9.19 -3.33 32.81
CA ALA A 427 8.82 -4.42 31.91
C ALA A 427 9.99 -4.81 30.98
N PHE A 428 10.59 -3.85 30.26
CA PHE A 428 11.72 -4.14 29.38
C PHE A 428 12.99 -4.53 30.16
N GLY A 429 13.27 -3.89 31.30
CA GLY A 429 14.38 -4.27 32.17
C GLY A 429 14.20 -5.68 32.74
N GLY A 430 12.97 -6.03 33.12
CA GLY A 430 12.60 -7.37 33.56
C GLY A 430 12.78 -8.42 32.46
N PHE A 431 12.41 -8.10 31.22
CA PHE A 431 12.69 -8.95 30.06
C PHE A 431 14.19 -9.18 29.89
N LEU A 432 15.01 -8.14 29.89
CA LEU A 432 16.47 -8.28 29.76
C LEU A 432 17.08 -9.11 30.90
N ALA A 433 16.56 -8.98 32.12
CA ALA A 433 17.00 -9.77 33.26
C ALA A 433 16.61 -11.25 33.12
N ALA A 434 15.40 -11.53 32.63
CA ALA A 434 14.90 -12.90 32.42
C ALA A 434 15.70 -13.67 31.35
N PHE A 435 16.31 -12.95 30.40
CA PHE A 435 17.12 -13.53 29.32
C PHE A 435 18.64 -13.40 29.55
N ALA A 436 19.07 -12.95 30.74
CA ALA A 436 20.50 -12.74 31.02
C ALA A 436 21.34 -14.03 30.97
N ASP A 437 20.71 -15.18 31.23
CA ASP A 437 21.30 -16.52 31.24
C ASP A 437 20.77 -17.42 30.10
N PHE A 438 20.10 -16.84 29.10
CA PHE A 438 19.63 -17.59 27.94
C PHE A 438 20.80 -18.23 27.18
N ALA A 439 20.83 -19.57 27.18
CA ALA A 439 21.92 -20.35 26.57
C ALA A 439 21.58 -20.90 25.17
N GLY A 440 20.39 -20.61 24.64
CA GLY A 440 19.96 -21.06 23.32
C GLY A 440 20.51 -20.21 22.19
N GLU A 441 20.54 -20.76 20.97
CA GLU A 441 20.83 -19.99 19.75
C GLU A 441 19.52 -19.53 19.10
N LEU A 442 19.44 -18.24 18.78
CA LEU A 442 18.36 -17.64 18.00
C LEU A 442 18.80 -17.50 16.54
N GLU A 443 17.90 -17.83 15.62
CA GLU A 443 18.13 -17.73 14.18
C GLU A 443 18.00 -16.27 13.72
N GLU A 444 18.80 -15.84 12.75
CA GLU A 444 18.65 -14.52 12.15
C GLU A 444 17.43 -14.51 11.22
N VAL A 445 16.40 -13.75 11.59
CA VAL A 445 15.12 -13.68 10.85
C VAL A 445 14.97 -12.41 10.02
N ILE A 446 15.77 -11.40 10.34
CA ILE A 446 15.91 -10.15 9.59
C ILE A 446 17.41 -9.89 9.48
N GLU A 447 17.91 -9.89 8.25
CA GLU A 447 19.32 -9.69 7.94
C GLU A 447 19.82 -8.33 8.44
N GLY A 448 20.88 -8.32 9.25
CA GLY A 448 21.50 -7.08 9.75
C GLY A 448 20.61 -6.28 10.70
N PHE A 449 19.63 -6.91 11.36
CA PHE A 449 18.72 -6.22 12.28
C PHE A 449 19.49 -5.63 13.47
N HIS A 450 19.40 -4.31 13.65
CA HIS A 450 20.23 -3.51 14.59
C HIS A 450 21.75 -3.56 14.36
N ASP A 451 22.22 -4.02 13.20
CA ASP A 451 23.62 -3.85 12.80
C ASP A 451 23.82 -2.50 12.12
N LEU A 452 24.26 -1.50 12.90
CA LEU A 452 24.53 -0.18 12.35
C LEU A 452 25.59 -0.19 11.24
N ALA A 453 26.61 -1.05 11.33
CA ALA A 453 27.66 -1.12 10.30
C ALA A 453 27.11 -1.65 8.97
N PHE A 454 26.20 -2.63 9.02
CA PHE A 454 25.44 -3.09 7.87
C PHE A 454 24.67 -1.95 7.19
N TYR A 455 23.92 -1.15 7.96
CA TYR A 455 23.17 -0.02 7.41
C TYR A 455 24.07 1.11 6.88
N LEU A 456 25.17 1.43 7.57
CA LEU A 456 26.13 2.43 7.11
C LEU A 456 26.81 2.03 5.80
N THR A 457 27.14 0.75 5.63
CA THR A 457 27.70 0.23 4.38
C THR A 457 26.70 0.36 3.23
N ARG A 458 25.42 0.07 3.49
CA ARG A 458 24.35 0.27 2.48
C ARG A 458 24.12 1.74 2.18
N LEU A 459 24.22 2.62 3.18
CA LEU A 459 24.12 4.06 3.01
C LEU A 459 25.27 4.61 2.16
N ASP A 460 26.51 4.18 2.41
CA ASP A 460 27.68 4.56 1.63
C ASP A 460 27.60 4.08 0.16
N ALA A 461 26.91 2.94 -0.08
CA ALA A 461 26.69 2.38 -1.41
C ALA A 461 25.43 2.93 -2.12
N ALA A 462 24.57 3.67 -1.42
CA ALA A 462 23.38 4.25 -2.00
C ALA A 462 23.76 5.41 -2.95
N PRO A 463 23.05 5.58 -4.08
CA PRO A 463 23.29 6.71 -4.99
C PRO A 463 23.13 8.04 -4.24
N ALA A 464 23.95 9.03 -4.60
CA ALA A 464 23.97 10.34 -3.96
C ALA A 464 22.59 11.02 -4.04
N GLY A 465 21.80 10.90 -2.97
CA GLY A 465 20.57 11.65 -2.76
C GLY A 465 20.86 13.02 -2.14
N ASN A 466 19.86 13.89 -2.10
CA ASN A 466 20.02 15.30 -1.70
C ASN A 466 19.96 15.50 -0.17
N VAL A 467 20.54 14.58 0.61
CA VAL A 467 20.46 14.46 2.08
C VAL A 467 21.67 15.04 2.83
N GLY A 468 22.41 15.95 2.19
CA GLY A 468 23.76 16.37 2.63
C GLY A 468 23.89 16.73 4.12
N ALA A 469 23.01 17.58 4.65
CA ALA A 469 23.10 18.01 6.06
C ALA A 469 22.86 16.86 7.06
N THR A 470 21.94 15.94 6.76
CA THR A 470 21.69 14.75 7.60
C THR A 470 22.83 13.74 7.48
N LEU A 471 23.43 13.60 6.30
CA LEU A 471 24.57 12.72 6.09
C LEU A 471 25.81 13.24 6.83
N ASP A 472 26.01 14.56 6.89
CA ASP A 472 27.08 15.19 7.67
C ASP A 472 26.94 14.89 9.17
N GLU A 473 25.73 15.01 9.72
CA GLU A 473 25.42 14.67 11.12
C GLU A 473 25.67 13.17 11.40
N ILE A 474 25.17 12.27 10.54
CA ILE A 474 25.43 10.83 10.65
C ILE A 474 26.95 10.55 10.60
N ASN A 475 27.68 11.22 9.71
CA ASN A 475 29.12 11.05 9.56
C ASN A 475 29.91 11.56 10.77
N GLU A 476 29.45 12.62 11.43
CA GLU A 476 30.04 13.11 12.69
C GLU A 476 29.86 12.08 13.82
N HIS A 477 28.68 11.45 13.91
CA HIS A 477 28.37 10.50 14.97
C HIS A 477 28.86 9.07 14.70
N ARG A 478 28.97 8.63 13.44
CA ARG A 478 29.43 7.26 13.11
C ARG A 478 30.84 6.96 13.62
N ALA A 479 31.69 7.98 13.69
CA ALA A 479 33.04 7.87 14.24
C ALA A 479 33.08 7.57 15.75
N GLN A 480 31.98 7.86 16.46
CA GLN A 480 31.82 7.66 17.91
C GLN A 480 31.22 6.29 18.26
N PHE A 481 30.54 5.64 17.30
CA PHE A 481 29.93 4.34 17.53
C PHE A 481 30.98 3.27 17.83
N ARG A 482 30.78 2.54 18.91
CA ARG A 482 31.56 1.35 19.27
C ARG A 482 30.56 0.22 19.53
N PRO A 483 30.55 -0.84 18.71
CA PRO A 483 29.68 -1.98 18.98
C PRO A 483 30.05 -2.59 20.33
N GLY A 484 29.04 -2.97 21.11
CA GLY A 484 29.28 -3.70 22.34
C GLY A 484 29.86 -5.08 22.06
N GLU A 485 30.76 -5.56 22.91
CA GLU A 485 31.37 -6.90 22.77
C GLU A 485 30.47 -8.01 23.32
N ALA A 486 29.50 -7.66 24.17
CA ALA A 486 28.61 -8.61 24.81
C ALA A 486 27.39 -8.91 23.95
N GLN A 487 27.24 -10.18 23.55
CA GLN A 487 26.04 -10.70 22.92
C GLN A 487 24.98 -10.95 23.99
N ARG A 488 23.79 -10.37 23.82
CA ARG A 488 22.62 -10.58 24.69
C ARG A 488 21.38 -10.72 23.83
N VAL A 489 20.44 -11.53 24.30
CA VAL A 489 19.10 -11.52 23.72
C VAL A 489 18.46 -10.17 24.02
N ILE A 490 17.90 -9.56 22.97
CA ILE A 490 17.15 -8.32 23.03
C ILE A 490 15.77 -8.55 22.46
N HIS A 491 14.80 -7.72 22.87
CA HIS A 491 13.49 -7.71 22.21
C HIS A 491 13.61 -7.17 20.77
N GLY A 492 14.53 -6.22 20.54
CA GLY A 492 14.79 -5.65 19.21
C GLY A 492 13.73 -4.65 18.70
N ASP A 493 12.65 -4.42 19.43
CA ASP A 493 11.66 -3.37 19.09
C ASP A 493 10.92 -2.88 20.35
N CYS A 494 11.61 -2.15 21.22
CA CYS A 494 11.08 -1.72 22.52
C CYS A 494 10.14 -0.50 22.44
N LYS A 495 9.22 -0.47 21.46
CA LYS A 495 8.19 0.57 21.36
C LYS A 495 7.12 0.36 22.44
N VAL A 496 6.55 1.45 22.92
CA VAL A 496 5.56 1.44 24.02
C VAL A 496 4.25 0.72 23.63
N ASN A 497 3.91 0.66 22.34
CA ASN A 497 2.76 -0.07 21.84
C ASN A 497 2.97 -1.60 21.76
N ASN A 498 4.18 -2.10 22.06
CA ASN A 498 4.47 -3.52 22.25
C ASN A 498 4.26 -3.97 23.71
N LEU A 499 3.93 -3.05 24.62
CA LEU A 499 3.56 -3.37 26.00
C LEU A 499 2.03 -3.39 26.14
N LEU A 500 1.50 -4.47 26.68
CA LEU A 500 0.08 -4.59 27.02
C LEU A 500 -0.10 -4.16 28.47
N PHE A 501 -0.74 -3.00 28.73
CA PHE A 501 -0.97 -2.56 30.10
C PHE A 501 -2.29 -3.13 30.64
N HIS A 502 -2.31 -3.44 31.93
CA HIS A 502 -3.49 -3.91 32.63
C HIS A 502 -4.66 -2.91 32.48
N PRO A 503 -5.91 -3.35 32.20
CA PRO A 503 -7.04 -2.46 31.91
C PRO A 503 -7.35 -1.38 32.96
N THR A 504 -7.04 -1.66 34.22
CA THR A 504 -7.41 -0.81 35.37
C THR A 504 -6.28 -0.55 36.36
N ARG A 505 -5.08 -1.09 36.11
CA ARG A 505 -3.93 -0.95 37.02
C ARG A 505 -2.75 -0.40 36.23
N ASP A 506 -1.85 0.26 36.93
CA ASP A 506 -0.62 0.79 36.35
C ASP A 506 0.47 -0.29 36.40
N ALA A 507 0.22 -1.34 35.63
CA ALA A 507 1.10 -2.51 35.47
C ALA A 507 1.05 -2.97 34.01
N VAL A 508 2.14 -3.56 33.55
CA VAL A 508 2.23 -4.29 32.27
C VAL A 508 1.80 -5.72 32.52
#